data_AF-A0A7C2R3V7-F1
#
_entry.id   AF-A0A7C2R3V7-F1
#
_cell.length_a   1.000
_cell.length_b   1.000
_cell.length_c   1.000
_cell.angle_alpha   90.00
_cell.angle_beta   90.00
_cell.angle_gamma   90.00
#
_symmetry.space_group_name_H-M   'P 1'
#
loop_
_entity.id
_entity.type
_entity.pdbx_description
1 polymer ?
#
loop_
_entity_poly.entity_id
_entity_poly.type
_entity_poly.pdbx_seq_one_letter_code
_entity_poly.pdbx_strand_id
1 'polypeptide(L)'
;MITKNNNEVKLVAKILRAAAKGTNETEIMTRCNLDEVAAENYLAALSELSFLNVEDDNEMYCQTTKKGLQFLDTYHRLRYLLYGKDKDLLLMQLLEKIQPKEEFPFYVS
;
A
#
# COMPACT_ATOMS: atom_id res chain seq x y z
N MET A 1 12.32 9.30 -18.44
CA MET A 1 13.03 8.15 -17.84
C MET A 1 12.33 7.76 -16.56
N ILE A 2 11.67 6.60 -16.53
CA ILE A 2 11.12 6.03 -15.29
C ILE A 2 12.25 5.21 -14.69
N THR A 3 12.86 5.72 -13.62
CA THR A 3 13.95 5.03 -12.91
C THR A 3 13.41 3.78 -12.22
N LYS A 4 14.22 2.73 -12.12
CA LYS A 4 13.89 1.42 -11.54
C LYS A 4 13.14 1.54 -10.18
N ASN A 5 13.55 2.48 -9.32
CA ASN A 5 12.94 2.73 -8.02
C ASN A 5 11.47 3.21 -8.06
N ASN A 6 11.04 3.90 -9.13
CA ASN A 6 9.65 4.32 -9.27
C ASN A 6 8.70 3.13 -9.51
N ASN A 7 9.22 2.04 -10.12
CA ASN A 7 8.44 0.82 -10.29
C ASN A 7 8.25 0.08 -8.96
N GLU A 8 9.26 0.08 -8.09
CA GLU A 8 9.24 -0.57 -6.77
C GLU A 8 8.18 0.04 -5.85
N VAL A 9 8.20 1.36 -5.66
CA VAL A 9 7.22 2.07 -4.81
C VAL A 9 5.80 1.89 -5.36
N LYS A 10 5.65 1.87 -6.69
CA LYS A 10 4.37 1.61 -7.35
C LYS A 10 3.89 0.17 -7.12
N LEU A 11 4.80 -0.80 -7.13
CA LEU A 11 4.49 -2.20 -6.85
C LEU A 11 4.08 -2.39 -5.38
N VAL A 12 4.80 -1.79 -4.44
CA VAL A 12 4.41 -1.76 -3.02
C VAL A 12 3.00 -1.18 -2.85
N ALA A 13 2.70 -0.03 -3.47
CA ALA A 13 1.37 0.56 -3.43
C ALA A 13 0.29 -0.34 -4.07
N LYS A 14 0.66 -1.16 -5.06
CA LYS A 14 -0.24 -2.13 -5.70
C LYS A 14 -0.53 -3.32 -4.78
N ILE A 15 0.48 -3.85 -4.11
CA ILE A 15 0.35 -4.96 -3.13
C ILE A 15 -0.52 -4.51 -1.96
N LEU A 16 -0.21 -3.36 -1.33
CA LEU A 16 -1.00 -2.84 -0.21
C LEU A 16 -2.44 -2.52 -0.63
N ARG A 17 -2.68 -2.06 -1.86
CA ARG A 17 -4.07 -1.88 -2.32
C ARG A 17 -4.79 -3.22 -2.50
N ALA A 18 -4.11 -4.25 -3.02
CA ALA A 18 -4.70 -5.57 -3.18
C ALA A 18 -5.10 -6.18 -1.82
N ALA A 19 -4.27 -5.98 -0.80
CA ALA A 19 -4.47 -6.47 0.56
C ALA A 19 -5.29 -5.53 1.46
N ALA A 20 -5.84 -4.42 0.95
CA ALA A 20 -6.53 -3.42 1.79
C ALA A 20 -7.77 -3.97 2.50
N LYS A 21 -8.44 -4.98 1.90
CA LYS A 21 -9.59 -5.69 2.49
C LYS A 21 -9.22 -7.08 3.05
N GLY A 22 -7.93 -7.39 3.06
CA GLY A 22 -7.43 -8.73 3.30
C GLY A 22 -7.60 -9.64 2.07
N THR A 23 -6.60 -10.48 1.81
CA THR A 23 -6.54 -11.35 0.63
C THR A 23 -5.49 -12.44 0.83
N ASN A 24 -5.46 -13.46 -0.02
CA ASN A 24 -4.41 -14.48 0.02
C ASN A 24 -3.22 -14.12 -0.89
N GLU A 25 -2.11 -14.83 -0.72
CA GLU A 25 -0.90 -14.63 -1.50
C GLU A 25 -1.13 -14.82 -3.01
N THR A 26 -1.86 -15.87 -3.41
CA THR A 26 -2.16 -16.17 -4.81
C THR A 26 -2.87 -15.01 -5.53
N GLU A 27 -3.80 -14.33 -4.84
CA GLU A 27 -4.49 -13.16 -5.39
C GLU A 27 -3.55 -11.95 -5.48
N ILE A 28 -2.61 -11.79 -4.53
CA ILE A 28 -1.57 -10.76 -4.62
C ILE A 28 -0.66 -11.02 -5.81
N MET A 29 -0.18 -12.25 -6.00
CA MET A 29 0.64 -12.66 -7.15
C MET A 29 -0.06 -12.33 -8.46
N THR A 30 -1.31 -12.77 -8.59
CA THR A 30 -2.13 -12.58 -9.80
C THR A 30 -2.38 -11.10 -10.07
N ARG A 31 -2.83 -10.33 -9.07
CA ARG A 31 -3.12 -8.89 -9.24
C ARG A 31 -1.87 -8.09 -9.48
N CYS A 32 -0.76 -8.43 -8.82
CA CYS A 32 0.49 -7.67 -8.86
C CYS A 32 1.40 -8.07 -10.01
N ASN A 33 1.17 -9.24 -10.63
CA ASN A 33 2.00 -9.86 -11.65
C ASN A 33 3.40 -10.23 -11.12
N LEU A 34 3.41 -10.86 -9.94
CA LEU A 34 4.61 -11.34 -9.24
C LEU A 34 4.74 -12.85 -9.41
N ASP A 35 5.98 -13.33 -9.52
CA ASP A 35 6.28 -14.74 -9.26
C ASP A 35 6.32 -15.02 -7.76
N GLU A 36 6.39 -16.31 -7.40
CA GLU A 36 6.36 -16.80 -6.01
C GLU A 36 7.49 -16.19 -5.18
N VAL A 37 8.72 -16.25 -5.69
CA VAL A 37 9.92 -15.72 -5.01
C VAL A 37 9.80 -14.21 -4.78
N ALA A 38 9.30 -13.45 -5.76
CA ALA A 38 9.09 -12.01 -5.59
C ALA A 38 7.99 -11.73 -4.57
N ALA A 39 6.87 -12.46 -4.61
CA ALA A 39 5.78 -12.30 -3.66
C ALA A 39 6.26 -12.54 -2.23
N GLU A 40 6.89 -13.68 -1.95
CA GLU A 40 7.46 -14.01 -0.63
C GLU A 40 8.38 -12.88 -0.11
N ASN A 41 9.30 -12.40 -0.96
CA ASN A 41 10.23 -11.34 -0.57
C ASN A 41 9.53 -10.02 -0.22
N TYR A 42 8.55 -9.58 -1.02
CA TYR A 42 7.81 -8.36 -0.71
C TYR A 42 6.91 -8.53 0.51
N LEU A 43 6.22 -9.67 0.64
CA LEU A 43 5.30 -9.92 1.75
C LEU A 43 6.06 -9.99 3.07
N ALA A 44 7.20 -10.69 3.11
CA ALA A 44 8.10 -10.72 4.25
C ALA A 44 8.59 -9.31 4.63
N ALA A 45 9.12 -8.54 3.67
CA ALA A 45 9.62 -7.19 3.94
C ALA A 45 8.50 -6.23 4.40
N LEU A 46 7.32 -6.28 3.79
CA LEU A 46 6.19 -5.44 4.19
C LEU A 46 5.63 -5.82 5.55
N SER A 47 5.68 -7.11 5.91
CA SER A 47 5.31 -7.59 7.23
C SER A 47 6.31 -7.16 8.30
N GLU A 48 7.61 -7.34 8.05
CA GLU A 48 8.69 -6.90 8.94
C GLU A 48 8.61 -5.38 9.21
N LEU A 49 8.30 -4.59 8.18
CA LEU A 49 8.12 -3.14 8.30
C LEU A 49 6.73 -2.72 8.82
N SER A 50 5.87 -3.67 9.19
CA SER A 50 4.52 -3.48 9.72
C SER A 50 3.56 -2.74 8.78
N PHE A 51 3.78 -2.77 7.47
CA PHE A 51 2.84 -2.26 6.46
C PHE A 51 1.75 -3.28 6.12
N LEU A 52 2.03 -4.57 6.37
CA LEU A 52 1.15 -5.70 6.09
C LEU A 52 1.10 -6.63 7.30
N ASN A 53 -0.08 -7.10 7.69
CA ASN A 53 -0.24 -8.21 8.61
C ASN A 53 -0.33 -9.50 7.78
N VAL A 54 0.36 -10.54 8.21
CA VAL A 54 0.33 -11.86 7.59
C VAL A 54 -0.04 -12.86 8.67
N GLU A 55 -1.17 -13.54 8.49
CA GLU A 55 -1.66 -14.60 9.37
C GLU A 55 -1.54 -15.94 8.64
N ASP A 56 -1.07 -16.98 9.35
CA ASP A 56 -0.77 -18.30 8.77
C ASP A 56 -1.44 -19.44 9.57
N ASP A 57 -2.61 -19.17 10.14
CA ASP A 57 -3.31 -20.13 11.00
C ASP A 57 -3.97 -21.28 10.20
N ASN A 58 -4.15 -21.14 8.87
CA ASN A 58 -4.66 -22.20 7.97
C ASN A 58 -4.38 -21.93 6.48
N GLU A 59 -4.55 -20.67 6.04
CA GLU A 59 -4.18 -20.19 4.72
C GLU A 59 -3.57 -18.80 4.89
N MET A 60 -2.45 -18.52 4.20
CA MET A 60 -1.76 -17.24 4.31
C MET A 60 -2.70 -16.09 3.96
N TYR A 61 -3.05 -15.29 4.97
CA TYR A 61 -3.96 -14.15 4.84
C TYR A 61 -3.20 -12.85 5.08
N CYS A 62 -3.18 -12.01 4.05
CA CYS A 62 -2.45 -10.76 4.00
C CYS A 62 -3.41 -9.59 4.10
N GLN A 63 -3.29 -8.75 5.13
CA GLN A 63 -4.09 -7.54 5.30
C GLN A 63 -3.24 -6.30 5.53
N THR A 64 -3.56 -5.21 4.82
CA THR A 64 -2.84 -3.93 5.00
C THR A 64 -3.13 -3.33 6.36
N THR A 65 -2.07 -2.91 7.06
CA THR A 65 -2.18 -2.30 8.39
C THR A 65 -2.55 -0.81 8.30
N LYS A 66 -2.82 -0.17 9.45
CA LYS A 66 -2.96 1.30 9.54
C LYS A 66 -1.75 2.04 8.95
N LYS A 67 -0.53 1.57 9.23
CA LYS A 67 0.72 2.12 8.68
C LYS A 67 0.78 1.97 7.15
N GLY A 68 0.33 0.82 6.63
CA GLY A 68 0.14 0.57 5.19
C GLY A 68 -0.82 1.54 4.52
N LEU A 69 -1.96 1.82 5.16
CA LEU A 69 -2.94 2.78 4.65
C LEU A 69 -2.40 4.22 4.65
N GLN A 70 -1.64 4.61 5.68
CA GLN A 70 -0.98 5.92 5.73
C GLN A 70 0.06 6.11 4.61
N PHE A 71 0.81 5.04 4.30
CA PHE A 71 1.70 5.03 3.14
C PHE A 71 0.91 5.25 1.84
N LEU A 72 -0.22 4.57 1.66
CA LEU A 72 -1.06 4.74 0.47
C LEU A 72 -1.61 6.17 0.36
N ASP A 73 -2.05 6.79 1.46
CA ASP A 73 -2.51 8.18 1.47
C ASP A 73 -1.39 9.13 0.99
N THR A 74 -0.20 8.98 1.56
CA THR A 74 0.99 9.77 1.19
C THR A 74 1.37 9.56 -0.28
N TYR A 75 1.41 8.30 -0.74
CA TYR A 75 1.69 7.95 -2.12
C TYR A 75 0.71 8.61 -3.10
N HIS A 76 -0.59 8.57 -2.80
CA HIS A 76 -1.60 9.17 -3.64
C HIS A 76 -1.50 10.70 -3.63
N ARG A 77 -1.30 11.34 -2.48
CA ARG A 77 -1.05 12.79 -2.36
C ARG A 77 0.08 13.25 -3.25
N LEU A 78 1.24 12.59 -3.15
CA LEU A 78 2.40 12.92 -3.97
C LEU A 78 2.11 12.75 -5.47
N ARG A 79 1.41 11.67 -5.85
CA ARG A 79 1.07 11.45 -7.26
C ARG A 79 0.09 12.47 -7.82
N TYR A 80 -0.89 12.91 -7.04
CA TYR A 80 -1.79 13.98 -7.44
C TYR A 80 -1.05 15.32 -7.54
N LEU A 81 -0.21 15.64 -6.56
CA LEU A 81 0.59 16.87 -6.58
C LEU A 81 1.48 16.95 -7.83
N LEU A 82 2.10 15.83 -8.21
CA LEU A 82 3.03 15.77 -9.34
C LEU A 82 2.35 15.62 -10.70
N TYR A 83 1.19 14.95 -10.77
CA TYR A 83 0.60 14.52 -12.04
C TYR A 83 -0.89 14.85 -12.21
N GLY A 84 -1.55 15.45 -11.21
CA GLY A 84 -2.94 15.93 -11.30
C GLY A 84 -3.98 14.87 -11.65
N LYS A 85 -3.81 13.61 -11.25
CA LYS A 85 -4.70 12.52 -11.68
C LYS A 85 -5.93 12.38 -10.79
N ASP A 86 -7.13 12.49 -11.37
CA ASP A 86 -8.43 12.41 -10.66
C ASP A 86 -8.60 11.14 -9.81
N LYS A 87 -8.07 10.01 -10.27
CA LYS A 87 -8.13 8.74 -9.51
C LYS A 87 -7.35 8.81 -8.20
N ASP A 88 -6.25 9.56 -8.16
CA ASP A 88 -5.46 9.72 -6.94
C ASP A 88 -6.21 10.62 -5.93
N LEU A 89 -6.93 11.64 -6.39
CA LEU A 89 -7.81 12.48 -5.54
C LEU A 89 -8.92 11.66 -4.86
N LEU A 90 -9.63 10.83 -5.63
CA LEU A 90 -10.68 9.96 -5.09
C LEU A 90 -10.13 8.97 -4.05
N LEU A 91 -8.94 8.42 -4.29
CA LEU A 91 -8.30 7.47 -3.37
C LEU A 91 -7.89 8.15 -2.05
N MET A 92 -7.42 9.39 -2.08
CA MET A 92 -7.14 10.15 -0.86
C MET A 92 -8.41 10.36 -0.04
N GLN A 93 -9.48 10.83 -0.66
CA GLN A 93 -10.76 11.09 0.02
C GLN A 93 -11.34 9.82 0.63
N LEU A 94 -11.16 8.67 -0.03
CA LEU A 94 -11.57 7.38 0.51
C LEU A 94 -10.72 6.97 1.72
N LEU A 95 -9.40 7.12 1.64
CA LEU A 95 -8.49 6.76 2.73
C LEU A 95 -8.70 7.63 3.97
N GLU A 96 -8.98 8.93 3.80
CA GLU A 96 -9.35 9.84 4.89
C GLU A 96 -10.61 9.39 5.64
N LYS A 97 -11.60 8.81 4.94
CA LYS A 97 -12.81 8.28 5.58
C LYS A 97 -12.57 6.99 6.35
N ILE A 98 -11.64 6.16 5.88
CA ILE A 98 -11.31 4.87 6.51
C ILE A 98 -10.39 5.08 7.72
N GLN A 99 -9.52 6.08 7.68
CA GLN A 99 -8.59 6.45 8.74
C GLN A 99 -8.69 7.97 8.99
N PRO A 100 -9.66 8.42 9.80
CA PRO A 100 -9.71 9.83 10.18
C PRO A 100 -8.36 10.21 10.81
N LYS A 101 -7.71 11.22 10.24
CA LYS A 101 -6.43 11.71 10.75
C LYS A 101 -6.63 12.14 12.20
N GLU A 102 -5.77 11.64 13.09
CA GLU A 102 -5.47 12.37 14.31
C GLU A 102 -4.89 13.72 13.86
N GLU A 103 -5.48 14.82 14.34
CA GLU A 103 -5.00 16.18 14.06
C GLU A 103 -3.55 16.28 14.52
N PHE A 104 -2.60 16.16 13.60
CA PHE A 104 -1.25 16.64 13.83
C PHE A 104 -1.24 18.11 13.42
N PRO A 105 -1.16 19.06 14.36
CA PRO A 105 -1.12 20.47 14.05
C PRO A 105 0.18 20.74 13.28
N PHE A 106 0.07 20.92 11.96
CA PHE A 106 1.14 21.53 11.18
C PHE A 106 1.20 23.01 11.57
N TYR A 107 1.98 23.33 12.59
CA TYR A 107 2.59 24.64 12.73
C TYR A 107 4.10 24.48 12.66
N VAL A 108 4.66 25.00 11.56
CA VAL A 108 6.08 25.34 11.48
C VAL A 108 6.28 26.50 12.44
N SER A 109 7.10 26.31 13.48
CA SER A 109 7.74 27.41 14.22
C SER A 109 9.04 27.78 13.53
#